data_AF-A0A938LA43-F1
#
_entry.id   AF-A0A938LA43-F1
#
_cell.length_a   1.000
_cell.length_b   1.000
_cell.length_c   1.000
_cell.angle_alpha   90.00
_cell.angle_beta   90.00
_cell.angle_gamma   90.00
#
_symmetry.space_group_name_H-M   'P 1'
#
loop_
_entity.id
_entity.type
_entity.pdbx_description
1 polymer ?
#
loop_
_entity_poly.entity_id
_entity_poly.type
_entity_poly.pdbx_seq_one_letter_code
_entity_poly.pdbx_strand_id
1 'polypeptide(L)'
;MSAPTLLRCPSCGSNLDEKSLDLARGIAKCGHCSALMTLPGQPGSGAERASGSRARPEFQLPANVRAVKGERGLELHRRWYNHSVLFLIPFCLVWNGFIVFWYASVAGGNAPWIARLFPIVHVCVGVWLSYTTLALLLNTTRIGLARGRLVIAHGPLPWRGNREIAASSIAQLYCRSKVRNTKGGARETFSIWLLEKEGRRTKLFELGEDADEALALEQRIERELGIADAEVAGELPR
;
A
#
# COMPACT_ATOMS: atom_id res chain seq x y z
N MET A 1 -61.42 0.80 18.55
CA MET A 1 -61.42 2.18 18.02
C MET A 1 -60.20 2.88 18.59
N SER A 2 -59.09 2.91 17.87
CA SER A 2 -57.84 3.52 18.36
C SER A 2 -57.90 5.02 18.10
N ALA A 3 -57.72 5.83 19.15
CA ALA A 3 -57.72 7.28 19.05
C ALA A 3 -56.58 7.76 18.14
N PRO A 4 -56.80 8.78 17.28
CA PRO A 4 -55.74 9.31 16.44
C PRO A 4 -54.66 10.00 17.29
N THR A 5 -53.43 9.52 17.19
CA THR A 5 -52.27 10.14 17.81
C THR A 5 -52.04 11.51 17.16
N LEU A 6 -52.23 12.59 17.92
CA LEU A 6 -51.95 13.96 17.46
C LEU A 6 -50.46 14.13 17.17
N LEU A 7 -50.11 14.37 15.89
CA LEU A 7 -48.75 14.68 15.47
C LEU A 7 -48.45 16.15 15.77
N ARG A 8 -47.31 16.42 16.44
CA ARG A 8 -46.84 17.77 16.78
C ARG A 8 -45.58 18.11 16.01
N CYS A 9 -45.47 19.38 15.62
CA CYS A 9 -44.27 19.92 14.99
C CYS A 9 -43.10 19.96 16.00
N PRO A 10 -41.94 19.35 15.72
CA PRO A 10 -40.79 19.40 16.60
C PRO A 10 -40.12 20.79 16.66
N SER A 11 -40.35 21.66 15.68
CA SER A 11 -39.74 22.99 15.61
C SER A 11 -40.52 24.03 16.44
N CYS A 12 -41.85 24.02 16.41
CA CYS A 12 -42.68 25.03 17.08
C CYS A 12 -43.77 24.47 18.02
N GLY A 13 -43.93 23.15 18.10
CA GLY A 13 -44.89 22.51 18.99
C GLY A 13 -46.36 22.56 18.55
N SER A 14 -46.67 23.18 17.40
CA SER A 14 -48.04 23.24 16.87
C SER A 14 -48.54 21.86 16.41
N ASN A 15 -49.85 21.65 16.44
CA ASN A 15 -50.47 20.45 15.89
C ASN A 15 -50.35 20.44 14.35
N LEU A 16 -50.03 19.29 13.77
CA LEU A 16 -50.06 19.05 12.33
C LEU A 16 -51.42 18.47 11.95
N ASP A 17 -52.10 19.12 11.02
CA ASP A 17 -53.35 18.70 10.42
C ASP A 17 -53.14 17.80 9.20
N GLU A 18 -54.14 17.03 8.77
CA GLU A 18 -54.01 16.11 7.63
C GLU A 18 -53.59 16.82 6.33
N LYS A 19 -53.92 18.11 6.17
CA LYS A 19 -53.56 18.92 5.01
C LYS A 19 -52.09 19.32 4.97
N SER A 20 -51.38 19.27 6.10
CA SER A 20 -49.94 19.54 6.15
C SER A 20 -49.07 18.32 5.86
N LEU A 21 -49.68 17.16 5.56
CA LEU A 21 -49.02 15.89 5.29
C LEU A 21 -49.14 15.53 3.80
N ASP A 22 -48.03 15.55 3.06
CA ASP A 22 -47.94 14.95 1.73
C ASP A 22 -47.40 13.53 1.88
N LEU A 23 -48.30 12.59 2.16
CA LEU A 23 -47.97 11.18 2.34
C LEU A 23 -47.33 10.57 1.09
N ALA A 24 -47.65 11.06 -0.11
CA ALA A 24 -47.09 10.52 -1.35
C ALA A 24 -45.61 10.86 -1.55
N ARG A 25 -45.17 11.99 -0.98
CA ARG A 25 -43.76 12.42 -1.00
C ARG A 25 -43.02 12.12 0.29
N GLY A 26 -43.71 11.62 1.31
CA GLY A 26 -43.15 11.42 2.64
C GLY A 26 -42.71 12.72 3.31
N ILE A 27 -43.33 13.86 2.98
CA ILE A 27 -42.97 15.18 3.50
C ILE A 27 -44.16 15.79 4.24
N ALA A 28 -43.90 16.45 5.36
CA ALA A 28 -44.84 17.28 6.09
C ALA A 28 -44.35 18.73 6.14
N LYS A 29 -45.27 19.69 6.00
CA LYS A 29 -44.98 21.13 6.08
C LYS A 29 -45.89 21.79 7.11
N CYS A 30 -45.30 22.29 8.20
CA CYS A 30 -46.06 22.95 9.25
C CYS A 30 -46.74 24.23 8.75
N GLY A 31 -48.06 24.38 8.95
CA GLY A 31 -48.80 25.59 8.58
C GLY A 31 -48.50 26.84 9.43
N HIS A 32 -47.87 26.67 10.61
CA HIS A 32 -47.59 27.78 11.53
C HIS A 32 -46.17 28.34 11.36
N CYS A 33 -45.14 27.49 11.41
CA CYS A 33 -43.74 27.91 11.29
C CYS A 33 -43.12 27.64 9.91
N SER A 34 -43.86 27.04 8.98
CA SER A 34 -43.37 26.64 7.65
C SER A 34 -42.19 25.66 7.65
N ALA A 35 -41.86 25.04 8.78
CA ALA A 35 -40.84 24.00 8.85
C ALA A 35 -41.22 22.80 7.97
N LEU A 36 -40.27 22.36 7.15
CA LEU A 36 -40.39 21.20 6.28
C LEU A 36 -39.71 20.00 6.95
N MET A 37 -40.37 18.85 6.97
CA MET A 37 -39.87 17.64 7.66
C MET A 37 -40.30 16.37 6.96
N THR A 38 -39.50 15.31 7.09
CA THR A 38 -39.76 14.01 6.46
C THR A 38 -40.53 13.09 7.40
N LEU A 39 -41.57 12.42 6.91
CA LEU A 39 -42.37 11.47 7.67
C LEU A 39 -41.67 10.10 7.72
N PRO A 40 -41.49 9.52 8.92
CA PRO A 40 -40.92 8.18 9.04
C PRO A 40 -41.98 7.14 8.66
N GLY A 41 -41.94 6.59 7.43
CA GLY A 41 -42.87 5.50 7.09
C GLY A 41 -43.16 5.18 5.62
N GLN A 42 -42.48 5.75 4.62
CA GLN A 42 -42.62 5.25 3.24
C GLN A 42 -41.26 4.93 2.59
N PRO A 43 -41.05 3.69 2.13
CA PRO A 43 -39.87 3.28 1.36
C PRO A 43 -40.02 3.74 -0.10
N GLY A 44 -40.00 5.05 -0.31
CA GLY A 44 -40.17 5.63 -1.63
C GLY A 44 -39.79 7.10 -1.63
N SER A 45 -38.65 7.39 -2.26
CA SER A 45 -38.09 8.72 -2.56
C SER A 45 -37.40 9.48 -1.42
N GLY A 46 -36.07 9.37 -1.42
CA GLY A 46 -35.17 10.45 -1.00
C GLY A 46 -34.70 10.45 0.46
N ALA A 47 -33.43 10.07 0.63
CA ALA A 47 -32.58 10.30 1.80
C ALA A 47 -32.74 9.35 3.03
N GLU A 48 -31.88 8.31 3.01
CA GLU A 48 -30.89 8.04 4.08
C GLU A 48 -31.39 7.71 5.50
N ARG A 49 -31.53 6.40 5.78
CA ARG A 49 -30.79 5.71 6.86
C ARG A 49 -30.34 4.35 6.31
N ALA A 50 -29.10 4.23 5.82
CA ALA A 50 -27.93 3.90 6.63
C ALA A 50 -28.06 2.58 7.43
N SER A 51 -28.52 1.50 6.77
CA SER A 51 -28.20 0.13 7.19
C SER A 51 -28.09 -0.84 6.01
N GLY A 52 -27.71 -0.32 4.85
CA GLY A 52 -26.90 -1.11 3.93
C GLY A 52 -25.47 -0.82 4.33
N SER A 53 -24.80 -1.78 4.99
CA SER A 53 -23.34 -1.84 4.86
C SER A 53 -23.12 -1.86 3.35
N ARG A 54 -22.80 -0.71 2.75
CA ARG A 54 -22.09 -0.69 1.48
C ARG A 54 -20.92 -1.59 1.78
N ALA A 55 -20.94 -2.81 1.23
CA ALA A 55 -19.79 -3.68 1.28
C ALA A 55 -18.67 -2.80 0.76
N ARG A 56 -17.84 -2.32 1.68
CA ARG A 56 -16.76 -1.41 1.40
C ARG A 56 -15.98 -2.09 0.28
N PRO A 57 -15.72 -1.43 -0.86
CA PRO A 57 -15.02 -2.07 -1.97
C PRO A 57 -13.81 -2.79 -1.36
N GLU A 58 -13.82 -4.10 -1.52
CA GLU A 58 -12.87 -4.97 -0.86
C GLU A 58 -11.51 -4.54 -1.40
N PHE A 59 -10.70 -3.97 -0.50
CA PHE A 59 -9.41 -3.40 -0.85
C PHE A 59 -8.58 -4.45 -1.58
N GLN A 60 -8.38 -4.27 -2.88
CA GLN A 60 -7.55 -5.16 -3.67
C GLN A 60 -6.10 -4.78 -3.37
N LEU A 61 -5.38 -5.73 -2.78
CA LEU A 61 -3.95 -5.59 -2.56
C LEU A 61 -3.25 -5.76 -3.90
N PRO A 62 -2.20 -4.97 -4.17
CA PRO A 62 -1.43 -5.14 -5.39
C PRO A 62 -0.90 -6.57 -5.50
N ALA A 63 -0.81 -7.09 -6.72
CA ALA A 63 -0.50 -8.50 -6.99
C ALA A 63 0.81 -9.01 -6.33
N ASN A 64 1.75 -8.11 -6.04
CA ASN A 64 3.04 -8.41 -5.41
C ASN A 64 3.07 -8.21 -3.88
N VAL A 65 1.98 -7.73 -3.26
CA VAL A 65 1.85 -7.50 -1.82
C VAL A 65 0.75 -8.40 -1.27
N ARG A 66 1.09 -9.21 -0.27
CA ARG A 66 0.12 -9.97 0.50
C ARG A 66 -0.04 -9.34 1.87
N ALA A 67 -1.26 -8.93 2.22
CA ALA A 67 -1.58 -8.59 3.60
C ALA A 67 -1.96 -9.86 4.36
N VAL A 68 -1.31 -10.08 5.48
CA VAL A 68 -1.63 -11.14 6.43
C VAL A 68 -1.99 -10.44 7.74
N LYS A 69 -3.16 -10.78 8.31
CA LYS A 69 -3.46 -10.40 9.69
C LYS A 69 -2.67 -11.36 10.59
N GLY A 70 -1.59 -10.87 11.19
CA GLY A 70 -0.85 -11.60 12.21
C GLY A 70 -1.50 -11.41 13.59
N GLU A 71 -1.07 -12.20 14.57
CA GLU A 71 -1.56 -12.09 15.96
C GLU A 71 -1.30 -10.71 16.60
N ARG A 72 -0.33 -9.96 16.07
CA ARG A 72 0.15 -8.69 16.63
C ARG A 72 -0.28 -7.45 15.82
N GLY A 73 -0.97 -7.64 14.69
CA GLY A 73 -1.36 -6.54 13.79
C GLY A 73 -1.32 -6.92 12.31
N LEU A 74 -1.25 -5.91 11.46
CA LEU A 74 -1.18 -6.06 10.00
C LEU A 74 0.26 -6.34 9.56
N GLU A 75 0.48 -7.42 8.80
CA GLU A 75 1.76 -7.71 8.16
C GLU A 75 1.63 -7.66 6.64
N LEU A 76 2.48 -6.88 5.99
CA LEU A 76 2.57 -6.80 4.53
C LEU A 76 3.80 -7.58 4.06
N HIS A 77 3.61 -8.53 3.15
CA HIS A 77 4.67 -9.39 2.62
C HIS A 77 4.84 -9.12 1.13
N ARG A 78 6.04 -8.75 0.70
CA ARG A 78 6.39 -8.47 -0.71
C ARG A 78 7.59 -9.29 -1.14
N ARG A 79 7.40 -10.14 -2.15
CA ARG A 79 8.50 -10.91 -2.76
C ARG A 79 9.39 -10.00 -3.62
N TRP A 80 10.68 -10.31 -3.68
CA TRP A 80 11.63 -9.59 -4.51
C TRP A 80 11.69 -10.11 -5.94
N TYR A 81 11.18 -11.32 -6.13
CA TYR A 81 11.14 -12.01 -7.40
C TYR A 81 10.49 -11.16 -8.48
N ASN A 82 11.20 -11.03 -9.60
CA ASN A 82 10.70 -10.50 -10.85
C ASN A 82 11.23 -11.38 -11.98
N HIS A 83 10.48 -11.50 -13.08
CA HIS A 83 10.83 -12.33 -14.23
C HIS A 83 12.20 -11.98 -14.83
N SER A 84 12.64 -10.73 -14.71
CA SER A 84 13.99 -10.31 -15.15
C SER A 84 15.12 -11.10 -14.48
N VAL A 85 14.91 -11.61 -13.25
CA VAL A 85 15.90 -12.40 -12.52
C VAL A 85 16.22 -13.72 -13.23
N LEU A 86 15.27 -14.27 -13.98
CA LEU A 86 15.49 -15.51 -14.75
C LEU A 86 16.58 -15.37 -15.81
N PHE A 87 16.78 -14.17 -16.36
CA PHE A 87 17.87 -13.90 -17.29
C PHE A 87 19.24 -13.80 -16.59
N LEU A 88 19.27 -13.42 -15.31
CA LEU A 88 20.51 -13.35 -14.53
C LEU A 88 21.05 -14.73 -14.17
N ILE A 89 20.19 -15.74 -14.04
CA ILE A 89 20.60 -17.11 -13.67
C ILE A 89 21.62 -17.70 -14.65
N PRO A 90 21.31 -17.86 -15.96
CA PRO A 90 22.27 -18.42 -16.92
C PRO A 90 23.51 -17.54 -17.05
N PHE A 91 23.36 -16.22 -16.95
CA PHE A 91 24.50 -15.30 -16.94
C PHE A 91 25.45 -15.56 -15.77
N CYS A 92 24.94 -15.71 -14.55
CA CYS A 92 25.75 -16.04 -13.38
C CYS A 92 26.43 -17.41 -13.56
N LEU A 93 25.72 -18.41 -14.09
CA LEU A 93 26.30 -19.75 -14.31
C LEU A 93 27.46 -19.71 -15.30
N VAL A 94 27.29 -19.04 -16.44
CA VAL A 94 28.34 -18.90 -17.46
C VAL A 94 29.51 -18.05 -16.93
N TRP A 95 29.23 -16.94 -16.24
CA TRP A 95 30.27 -16.07 -15.67
C TRP A 95 31.13 -16.79 -14.63
N ASN A 96 30.51 -17.44 -13.64
CA ASN A 96 31.25 -18.19 -12.63
C ASN A 96 31.95 -19.40 -13.25
N GLY A 97 31.33 -20.08 -14.20
CA GLY A 97 31.94 -21.18 -14.95
C GLY A 97 33.20 -20.74 -15.70
N PHE A 98 33.15 -19.59 -16.37
CA PHE A 98 34.31 -18.99 -17.05
C PHE A 98 35.45 -18.68 -16.08
N ILE A 99 35.15 -18.12 -14.90
CA ILE A 99 36.16 -17.83 -13.88
C ILE A 99 36.80 -19.10 -13.34
N VAL A 100 36.01 -20.14 -13.04
CA VAL A 100 36.53 -21.44 -12.58
C VAL A 100 37.42 -22.06 -13.66
N PHE A 101 36.97 -22.05 -14.91
CA PHE A 101 37.75 -22.53 -16.05
C PHE A 101 39.07 -21.76 -16.22
N TRP A 102 39.04 -20.43 -16.09
CA TRP A 102 40.23 -19.59 -16.17
C TRP A 102 41.25 -19.94 -15.08
N TYR A 103 40.81 -20.07 -13.82
CA TYR A 103 41.72 -20.45 -12.74
C TYR A 103 42.27 -21.87 -12.92
N ALA A 104 41.46 -22.80 -13.42
CA ALA A 104 41.92 -24.15 -13.73
C ALA A 104 43.00 -24.17 -14.83
N SER A 105 42.84 -23.39 -15.90
CA SER A 105 43.81 -23.33 -17.01
C SER A 105 45.13 -22.65 -16.60
N VAL A 106 45.08 -21.63 -15.76
CA VAL A 106 46.25 -20.88 -15.27
C VAL A 106 46.98 -21.63 -14.14
N ALA A 107 46.29 -22.50 -13.39
CA ALA A 107 46.90 -23.33 -12.34
C ALA A 107 47.84 -24.42 -12.88
N GLY A 108 47.54 -24.98 -14.06
CA GLY A 108 48.34 -26.03 -14.69
C GLY A 108 49.51 -25.56 -15.56
N GLY A 109 49.71 -24.25 -15.72
CA GLY A 109 50.70 -23.68 -16.65
C GLY A 109 51.70 -22.71 -16.01
N ASN A 110 52.77 -22.39 -16.74
CA ASN A 110 53.75 -21.35 -16.41
C ASN A 110 53.20 -19.94 -16.71
N ALA A 111 51.96 -19.68 -16.30
CA ALA A 111 51.33 -18.39 -16.53
C ALA A 111 51.96 -17.31 -15.63
N PRO A 112 52.10 -16.06 -16.15
CA PRO A 112 52.53 -14.92 -15.36
C PRO A 112 51.66 -14.73 -14.11
N TRP A 113 52.26 -14.30 -13.00
CA TRP A 113 51.53 -14.06 -11.73
C TRP A 113 50.35 -13.09 -11.89
N ILE A 114 50.45 -12.13 -12.83
CA ILE A 114 49.38 -11.18 -13.12
C ILE A 114 48.12 -11.86 -13.67
N ALA A 115 48.26 -12.96 -14.42
CA ALA A 115 47.12 -13.73 -14.94
C ALA A 115 46.34 -14.46 -13.83
N ARG A 116 46.96 -14.65 -12.65
CA ARG A 116 46.32 -15.20 -11.45
C ARG A 116 45.62 -14.14 -10.60
N LEU A 117 46.15 -12.91 -10.57
CA LEU A 117 45.60 -11.81 -9.77
C LEU A 117 44.52 -11.01 -10.50
N PHE A 118 44.68 -10.79 -11.80
CA PHE A 118 43.75 -10.01 -12.62
C PHE A 118 42.27 -10.45 -12.48
N PRO A 119 41.93 -11.74 -12.42
CA PRO A 119 40.54 -12.18 -12.31
C PRO A 119 39.92 -12.01 -10.92
N ILE A 120 40.67 -11.61 -9.87
CA ILE A 120 40.12 -11.50 -8.50
C ILE A 120 38.93 -10.54 -8.45
N VAL A 121 39.00 -9.40 -9.14
CA VAL A 121 37.87 -8.46 -9.23
C VAL A 121 36.65 -9.13 -9.87
N HIS A 122 36.87 -9.96 -10.89
CA HIS A 122 35.79 -10.70 -11.56
C HIS A 122 35.18 -11.77 -10.64
N VAL A 123 35.98 -12.40 -9.77
CA VAL A 123 35.49 -13.32 -8.72
C VAL A 123 34.58 -12.56 -7.76
N CYS A 124 35.03 -11.41 -7.25
CA CYS A 124 34.23 -10.57 -6.35
C CYS A 124 32.90 -10.17 -7.00
N VAL A 125 32.92 -9.77 -8.27
CA VAL A 125 31.71 -9.46 -9.04
C VAL A 125 30.83 -10.69 -9.20
N GLY A 126 31.40 -11.86 -9.52
CA GLY A 126 30.67 -13.12 -9.70
C GLY A 126 29.97 -13.57 -8.42
N VAL A 127 30.68 -13.54 -7.28
CA VAL A 127 30.13 -13.86 -5.96
C VAL A 127 29.03 -12.87 -5.58
N TRP A 128 29.27 -11.57 -5.74
CA TRP A 128 28.27 -10.54 -5.44
C TRP A 128 27.02 -10.71 -6.30
N LEU A 129 27.18 -10.92 -7.62
CA LEU A 129 26.05 -11.09 -8.53
C LEU A 129 25.25 -12.37 -8.24
N SER A 130 25.95 -13.46 -7.90
CA SER A 130 25.30 -14.72 -7.52
C SER A 130 24.51 -14.56 -6.23
N TYR A 131 25.11 -13.91 -5.22
CA TYR A 131 24.43 -13.60 -3.96
C TYR A 131 23.20 -12.72 -4.17
N THR A 132 23.32 -11.65 -4.96
CA THR A 132 22.19 -10.76 -5.25
C THR A 132 21.10 -11.46 -6.05
N THR A 133 21.46 -12.34 -6.99
CA THR A 133 20.49 -13.16 -7.74
C THR A 133 19.73 -14.11 -6.81
N LEU A 134 20.41 -14.80 -5.90
CA LEU A 134 19.78 -15.65 -4.89
C LEU A 134 18.87 -14.85 -3.95
N ALA A 135 19.32 -13.68 -3.49
CA ALA A 135 18.51 -12.78 -2.67
C ALA A 135 17.25 -12.33 -3.43
N LEU A 136 17.34 -11.97 -4.71
CA LEU A 136 16.18 -11.59 -5.51
C LEU A 136 15.18 -12.74 -5.71
N LEU A 137 15.67 -13.98 -5.82
CA LEU A 137 14.81 -15.17 -5.98
C LEU A 137 14.08 -15.53 -4.67
N LEU A 138 14.78 -15.47 -3.53
CA LEU A 138 14.29 -16.02 -2.27
C LEU A 138 13.74 -14.97 -1.31
N ASN A 139 14.27 -13.75 -1.34
CA ASN A 139 13.93 -12.77 -0.31
C ASN A 139 12.52 -12.22 -0.46
N THR A 140 11.96 -11.93 0.71
CA THR A 140 10.69 -11.25 0.92
C THR A 140 10.94 -10.11 1.90
N THR A 141 10.39 -8.94 1.60
CA THR A 141 10.25 -7.85 2.57
C THR A 141 8.97 -8.05 3.36
N ARG A 142 9.08 -8.08 4.68
CA ARG A 142 7.95 -8.10 5.61
C ARG A 142 7.89 -6.75 6.32
N ILE A 143 6.71 -6.15 6.31
CA ILE A 143 6.44 -4.89 7.01
C ILE A 143 5.34 -5.18 8.03
N GLY A 144 5.74 -5.21 9.30
CA GLY A 144 4.83 -5.39 10.42
C GLY A 144 4.41 -4.05 10.98
N LEU A 145 3.09 -3.84 11.10
CA LEU A 145 2.49 -2.71 11.79
C LEU A 145 1.90 -3.25 13.10
N ALA A 146 2.63 -3.09 14.19
CA ALA A 146 2.24 -3.65 15.48
C ALA A 146 2.63 -2.71 16.62
N ARG A 147 1.71 -2.50 17.57
CA ARG A 147 1.96 -1.78 18.83
C ARG A 147 2.58 -0.37 18.65
N GLY A 148 2.11 0.37 17.64
CA GLY A 148 2.63 1.71 17.35
C GLY A 148 4.05 1.72 16.80
N ARG A 149 4.49 0.63 16.16
CA ARG A 149 5.80 0.53 15.49
C ARG A 149 5.64 -0.06 14.10
N LEU A 150 6.51 0.39 13.20
CA LEU A 150 6.68 -0.13 11.86
C LEU A 150 8.00 -0.89 11.79
N VAL A 151 7.93 -2.20 11.58
CA VAL A 151 9.09 -3.09 11.50
C VAL A 151 9.27 -3.50 10.04
N ILE A 152 10.45 -3.27 9.48
CA ILE A 152 10.85 -3.73 8.15
C ILE A 152 11.89 -4.82 8.31
N ALA A 153 11.64 -5.99 7.73
CA ALA A 153 12.57 -7.10 7.73
C ALA A 153 12.68 -7.73 6.34
N HIS A 154 13.90 -8.10 5.95
CA HIS A 154 14.24 -8.81 4.74
C HIS A 154 14.79 -10.19 5.10
N GLY A 155 14.31 -11.23 4.41
CA GLY A 155 14.81 -12.59 4.57
C GLY A 155 14.22 -13.54 3.53
N PRO A 156 14.71 -14.78 3.42
CA PRO A 156 15.55 -15.47 4.40
C PRO A 156 17.05 -15.17 4.31
N LEU A 157 17.56 -14.69 3.17
CA LEU A 157 18.96 -14.33 3.04
C LEU A 157 19.24 -12.95 3.66
N PRO A 158 20.37 -12.77 4.38
CA PRO A 158 20.71 -11.49 4.99
C PRO A 158 20.73 -10.34 3.98
N TRP A 159 20.02 -9.27 4.29
CA TRP A 159 20.12 -8.05 3.50
C TRP A 159 20.02 -6.81 4.37
N ARG A 160 20.68 -5.74 3.93
CA ARG A 160 20.70 -4.48 4.65
C ARG A 160 19.33 -3.79 4.55
N GLY A 161 18.94 -3.06 5.58
CA GLY A 161 17.67 -2.29 5.57
C GLY A 161 16.63 -2.78 6.56
N ASN A 162 16.91 -3.86 7.31
CA ASN A 162 16.11 -4.25 8.46
C ASN A 162 16.12 -3.13 9.50
N ARG A 163 14.94 -2.66 9.90
CA ARG A 163 14.79 -1.52 10.81
C ARG A 163 13.45 -1.53 11.51
N GLU A 164 13.41 -0.88 12.65
CA GLU A 164 12.20 -0.66 13.43
C GLU A 164 12.05 0.85 13.67
N ILE A 165 10.88 1.38 13.35
CA ILE A 165 10.57 2.81 13.40
C ILE A 165 9.35 2.97 14.32
N ALA A 166 9.43 3.88 15.28
CA ALA A 166 8.28 4.21 16.13
C ALA A 166 7.26 5.01 15.32
N ALA A 167 5.97 4.69 15.45
CA ALA A 167 4.91 5.47 14.77
C ALA A 167 4.95 6.95 15.18
N SER A 168 5.37 7.25 16.41
CA SER A 168 5.54 8.60 16.92
C SER A 168 6.62 9.43 16.21
N SER A 169 7.61 8.78 15.57
CA SER A 169 8.65 9.47 14.78
C SER A 169 8.26 9.61 13.31
N ILE A 170 7.19 8.95 12.87
CA ILE A 170 6.65 9.10 11.53
C ILE A 170 5.85 10.41 11.49
N ALA A 171 6.19 11.27 10.55
CA ALA A 171 5.42 12.46 10.26
C ALA A 171 4.24 12.11 9.34
N GLN A 172 4.52 11.39 8.25
CA GLN A 172 3.49 11.00 7.29
C GLN A 172 3.89 9.81 6.42
N LEU A 173 2.92 9.06 5.90
CA LEU A 173 3.11 8.14 4.78
C LEU A 173 2.50 8.75 3.52
N TYR A 174 3.13 8.55 2.37
CA TYR A 174 2.61 9.11 1.12
C TYR A 174 3.01 8.27 -0.09
N CYS A 175 2.15 8.23 -1.10
CA CYS A 175 2.41 7.60 -2.39
C CYS A 175 3.09 8.58 -3.34
N ARG A 176 4.08 8.09 -4.07
CA ARG A 176 4.76 8.85 -5.11
C ARG A 176 4.79 8.05 -6.40
N SER A 177 4.44 8.72 -7.50
CA SER A 177 4.59 8.16 -8.83
C SER A 177 6.00 8.36 -9.39
N LYS A 178 6.43 7.42 -10.20
CA LYS A 178 7.68 7.43 -10.92
C LYS A 178 7.39 7.05 -12.37
N VAL A 179 7.49 8.06 -13.24
CA VAL A 179 7.37 7.89 -14.68
C VAL A 179 8.70 7.43 -15.26
N ARG A 180 8.70 6.32 -15.98
CA ARG A 180 9.85 5.81 -16.73
C ARG A 180 9.53 5.84 -18.21
N ASN A 181 10.25 6.67 -18.95
CA ASN A 181 10.17 6.68 -20.41
C ASN A 181 10.81 5.41 -20.97
N THR A 182 10.03 4.68 -21.77
CA THR A 182 10.49 3.51 -22.51
C THR A 182 10.31 3.74 -24.01
N LYS A 183 11.01 2.96 -24.84
CA LYS A 183 10.96 3.08 -26.30
C LYS A 183 9.54 2.91 -26.89
N GLY A 184 8.58 2.35 -26.12
CA GLY A 184 7.18 2.15 -26.53
C GLY A 184 6.16 2.92 -25.70
N GLY A 185 6.56 3.90 -24.88
CA GLY A 185 5.65 4.71 -24.07
C GLY A 185 6.19 5.08 -22.68
N ALA A 186 5.47 5.94 -21.97
CA ALA A 186 5.75 6.23 -20.56
C ALA A 186 5.08 5.17 -19.67
N ARG A 187 5.85 4.56 -18.78
CA ARG A 187 5.35 3.60 -17.78
C ARG A 187 5.38 4.26 -16.41
N GLU A 188 4.24 4.40 -15.75
CA GLU A 188 4.14 5.01 -14.43
C GLU A 188 4.10 3.93 -13.35
N THR A 189 4.91 4.10 -12.30
CA THR A 189 4.99 3.15 -11.18
C THR A 189 4.83 3.88 -9.86
N PHE A 190 4.05 3.32 -8.95
CA PHE A 190 3.75 3.91 -7.65
C PHE A 190 4.55 3.25 -6.53
N SER A 191 4.98 4.06 -5.58
CA SER A 191 5.76 3.63 -4.43
C SER A 191 5.30 4.33 -3.17
N ILE A 192 5.27 3.61 -2.05
CA ILE A 192 4.98 4.18 -0.74
C ILE A 192 6.29 4.66 -0.12
N TRP A 193 6.24 5.89 0.37
CA TRP A 193 7.31 6.56 1.10
C TRP A 193 6.86 6.85 2.51
N LEU A 194 7.83 6.84 3.41
CA LEU A 194 7.69 7.23 4.80
C LEU A 194 8.48 8.52 4.99
N LEU A 195 7.83 9.55 5.53
CA LEU A 195 8.43 10.79 5.97
C LEU A 195 8.53 10.77 7.50
N GLU A 196 9.74 10.94 8.02
CA GLU A 196 9.99 11.07 9.46
C GLU A 196 9.91 12.54 9.89
N LYS A 197 9.62 12.78 11.16
CA LYS A 197 9.56 14.15 11.73
C LYS A 197 10.87 14.93 11.61
N GLU A 198 11.99 14.22 11.50
CA GLU A 198 13.32 14.79 11.25
C GLU A 198 13.55 15.16 9.77
N GLY A 199 12.54 14.99 8.90
CA GLY A 199 12.60 15.31 7.47
C GLY A 199 13.17 14.20 6.58
N ARG A 200 13.59 13.07 7.17
CA ARG A 200 14.13 11.93 6.43
C ARG A 200 13.02 11.21 5.66
N ARG A 201 13.24 11.01 4.35
CA ARG A 201 12.33 10.26 3.47
C ARG A 201 12.90 8.87 3.19
N THR A 202 12.09 7.83 3.40
CA THR A 202 12.50 6.47 3.02
C THR A 202 11.43 5.74 2.21
N LYS A 203 11.84 5.15 1.08
CA LYS A 203 10.99 4.25 0.30
C LYS A 203 10.74 2.97 1.08
N LEU A 204 9.48 2.56 1.25
CA LEU A 204 9.11 1.29 1.87
C LEU A 204 9.12 0.18 0.83
N PHE A 205 8.34 0.33 -0.24
CA PHE A 205 8.30 -0.61 -1.37
C PHE A 205 7.60 0.02 -2.57
N GLU A 206 7.70 -0.67 -3.71
CA GLU A 206 7.07 -0.33 -4.98
C GLU A 206 5.86 -1.24 -5.18
N LEU A 207 4.67 -0.65 -5.37
CA LEU A 207 3.41 -1.39 -5.47
C LEU A 207 3.17 -1.91 -6.89
N GLY A 208 3.35 -1.06 -7.90
CA GLY A 208 2.99 -1.41 -9.27
C GLY A 208 2.56 -0.18 -10.06
N GLU A 209 1.57 -0.33 -10.94
CA GLU A 209 1.10 0.70 -11.88
C GLU A 209 -0.33 1.18 -11.57
N ASP A 210 -0.92 0.71 -10.49
CA ASP A 210 -2.26 1.11 -10.08
C ASP A 210 -2.17 2.20 -8.99
N ALA A 211 -2.77 3.35 -9.29
CA ALA A 211 -2.82 4.52 -8.43
C ALA A 211 -3.79 4.33 -7.25
N ASP A 212 -4.95 3.73 -7.51
CA ASP A 212 -6.02 3.57 -6.52
C ASP A 212 -5.61 2.53 -5.47
N GLU A 213 -4.95 1.44 -5.90
CA GLU A 213 -4.37 0.44 -5.00
C GLU A 213 -3.30 1.06 -4.07
N ALA A 214 -2.48 1.96 -4.61
CA ALA A 214 -1.42 2.63 -3.85
C ALA A 214 -2.01 3.55 -2.76
N LEU A 215 -2.97 4.41 -3.12
CA LEU A 215 -3.65 5.30 -2.18
C LEU A 215 -4.44 4.54 -1.13
N ALA A 216 -5.13 3.48 -1.53
CA ALA A 216 -5.90 2.67 -0.59
C ALA A 216 -4.98 1.92 0.40
N LEU A 217 -3.77 1.50 -0.03
CA LEU A 217 -2.78 0.91 0.86
C LEU A 217 -2.19 1.93 1.82
N GLU A 218 -1.85 3.13 1.35
CA GLU A 218 -1.40 4.26 2.18
C GLU A 218 -2.39 4.53 3.31
N GLN A 219 -3.65 4.82 2.97
CA GLN A 219 -4.70 5.08 3.95
C GLN A 219 -4.90 3.91 4.92
N ARG A 220 -4.70 2.67 4.46
CA ARG A 220 -4.80 1.50 5.33
C ARG A 220 -3.65 1.46 6.34
N ILE A 221 -2.43 1.75 5.92
CA ILE A 221 -1.26 1.78 6.81
C ILE A 221 -1.39 2.92 7.83
N GLU A 222 -1.81 4.12 7.39
CA GLU A 222 -2.03 5.27 8.27
C GLU A 222 -3.06 4.98 9.37
N ARG A 223 -4.20 4.39 8.98
CA ARG A 223 -5.25 4.00 9.95
C ARG A 223 -4.75 3.00 10.99
N GLU A 224 -3.94 2.02 10.59
CA GLU A 224 -3.37 1.03 11.52
C GLU A 224 -2.28 1.63 12.42
N LEU A 225 -1.59 2.67 11.97
CA LEU A 225 -0.59 3.40 12.75
C LEU A 225 -1.17 4.55 13.58
N GLY A 226 -2.44 4.91 13.37
CA GLY A 226 -3.09 6.05 14.02
C GLY A 226 -2.52 7.39 13.56
N ILE A 227 -2.03 7.47 12.33
CA ILE A 227 -1.49 8.71 11.75
C ILE A 227 -2.65 9.46 11.09
N ALA A 228 -2.76 10.76 11.41
CA ALA A 228 -3.73 11.64 10.77
C ALA A 228 -3.18 12.07 9.41
N ASP A 229 -4.03 11.96 8.41
CA ASP A 229 -3.68 12.19 7.02
C ASP A 229 -3.41 13.68 6.74
N ALA A 230 -2.31 13.98 6.06
CA ALA A 230 -1.86 15.32 5.69
C ALA A 230 -1.14 15.31 4.32
N GLU A 231 -1.33 16.39 3.55
CA GLU A 231 -0.71 16.51 2.22
C GLU A 231 0.82 16.67 2.30
N VAL A 232 1.54 15.91 1.47
CA VAL A 232 3.00 15.96 1.32
C VAL A 232 3.38 16.44 -0.08
N ALA A 233 4.27 17.43 -0.15
CA ALA A 233 4.77 17.93 -1.43
C ALA A 233 5.41 16.82 -2.29
N GLY A 234 4.80 16.56 -3.46
CA GLY A 234 5.21 15.53 -4.42
C GLY A 234 4.52 14.18 -4.22
N GLU A 235 3.45 14.12 -3.45
CA GLU A 235 2.56 12.97 -3.38
C GLU A 235 1.63 12.86 -4.58
N LEU A 236 0.98 11.71 -4.70
CA LEU A 236 -0.04 11.46 -5.70
C LEU A 236 -1.31 12.26 -5.36
N PRO A 237 -1.90 13.01 -6.31
CA PRO A 237 -3.13 13.76 -6.07
C PRO A 237 -4.28 12.81 -5.71
N ARG A 238 -5.14 13.24 -4.79
CA ARG A 238 -6.23 12.49 -4.20
C ARG A 238 -7.58 12.86 -4.79
#